data_AF-A0A1G4JFG1-F1
#
_entry.id   AF-A0A1G4JFG1-F1
#
_cell.length_a   1.000
_cell.length_b   1.000
_cell.length_c   1.000
_cell.angle_alpha   90.00
_cell.angle_beta   90.00
_cell.angle_gamma   90.00
#
_symmetry.space_group_name_H-M   'P 1'
#
loop_
_entity.id
_entity.type
_entity.pdbx_description
1 polymer ?
#
loop_
_entity_poly.entity_id
_entity_poly.type
_entity_poly.pdbx_seq_one_letter_code
_entity_poly.pdbx_strand_id
1 'polypeptide(L)'
;MKLVEEINWKTYNPNVYFTSVNAANPASRNRISKTTSSAGFRNNKRINYSLADLEVRLYSQQDSATKQANGSKSDSGKKTAAERHNQQEVLKSRRRLLEIDTENPHDTSDVPHLMSSLTGLTRDRIDSAGGGSTSQGLSSSINRPSKNKFDIPKNLDMLYRSVKPPVPKRKNTNRVVALKKTLSSRRPLMSFLDTLDQVNKSIICHNVYNKKYYKVLPVITVCSICGGYNSISSCVRCGNKICSLRCFTLHNETRCTM
;
A
#
# COMPACT_ATOMS: atom_id res chain seq x y z
N MET A 1 40.56 26.18 8.56
CA MET A 1 40.18 26.02 7.14
C MET A 1 41.46 26.03 6.31
N LYS A 2 41.63 25.11 5.36
CA LYS A 2 42.78 25.19 4.42
C LYS A 2 42.45 26.23 3.35
N LEU A 3 43.43 27.05 3.00
CA LEU A 3 43.31 28.11 1.98
C LEU A 3 43.45 27.59 0.55
N VAL A 4 43.98 26.37 0.38
CA VAL A 4 44.26 25.74 -0.92
C VAL A 4 43.85 24.27 -0.85
N GLU A 5 43.12 23.81 -1.87
CA GLU A 5 42.70 22.41 -2.06
C GLU A 5 43.20 21.93 -3.43
N GLU A 6 43.77 20.71 -3.48
CA GLU A 6 44.22 20.10 -4.73
C GLU A 6 43.05 19.42 -5.43
N ILE A 7 42.77 19.84 -6.66
CA ILE A 7 41.55 19.45 -7.39
C ILE A 7 41.93 18.93 -8.78
N ASN A 8 41.38 17.76 -9.15
CA ASN A 8 41.55 17.19 -10.49
C ASN A 8 40.42 17.63 -11.43
N TRP A 9 40.74 18.43 -12.45
CA TRP A 9 39.78 18.96 -13.42
C TRP A 9 38.93 17.92 -14.18
N LYS A 10 39.40 16.68 -14.34
CA LYS A 10 38.63 15.63 -15.05
C LYS A 10 37.62 14.91 -14.17
N THR A 11 37.89 14.81 -12.87
CA THR A 11 37.12 13.96 -11.94
C THR A 11 36.32 14.79 -10.94
N TYR A 12 36.80 16.00 -10.65
CA TYR A 12 36.14 16.91 -9.74
C TYR A 12 35.03 17.68 -10.45
N ASN A 13 33.87 17.71 -9.80
CA ASN A 13 32.79 18.59 -10.16
C ASN A 13 32.43 19.41 -8.91
N PRO A 14 32.46 20.75 -8.97
CA PRO A 14 32.17 21.60 -7.80
C PRO A 14 30.77 21.37 -7.22
N ASN A 15 29.84 20.82 -8.02
CA ASN A 15 28.46 20.57 -7.62
C ASN A 15 28.23 19.16 -7.05
N VAL A 16 29.23 18.26 -7.08
CA VAL A 16 29.07 16.87 -6.65
C VAL A 16 30.19 16.51 -5.68
N TYR A 17 29.85 16.47 -4.38
CA TYR A 17 30.76 16.00 -3.34
C TYR A 17 30.47 14.53 -3.01
N PHE A 18 31.49 13.68 -3.14
CA PHE A 18 31.41 12.27 -2.79
C PHE A 18 32.62 11.87 -1.96
N THR A 19 32.37 11.41 -0.74
CA THR A 19 33.40 10.85 0.13
C THR A 19 33.02 9.44 0.51
N SER A 20 33.91 8.49 0.28
CA SER A 20 33.78 7.14 0.81
C SER A 20 35.13 6.65 1.31
N VAL A 21 35.11 5.85 2.37
CA VAL A 21 36.32 5.25 2.96
C VAL A 21 37.07 4.37 1.94
N ASN A 22 36.35 3.85 0.92
CA ASN A 22 36.92 3.01 -0.14
C ASN A 22 37.28 3.77 -1.43
N ALA A 23 37.16 5.11 -1.47
CA ALA A 23 37.46 5.89 -2.68
C ALA A 23 38.95 5.87 -3.07
N ALA A 24 39.84 5.52 -2.13
CA ALA A 24 41.28 5.52 -2.33
C ALA A 24 41.83 4.32 -3.12
N ASN A 25 41.02 3.28 -3.39
CA ASN A 25 41.44 2.17 -4.25
C ASN A 25 40.70 2.25 -5.60
N PRO A 26 41.37 2.71 -6.68
CA PRO A 26 40.79 2.62 -8.00
C PRO A 26 40.56 1.14 -8.33
N ALA A 27 39.29 0.77 -8.42
CA ALA A 27 38.74 -0.45 -9.03
C ALA A 27 39.76 -1.59 -9.23
N SER A 28 40.09 -2.32 -8.15
CA SER A 28 40.55 -3.70 -8.34
C SER A 28 39.40 -4.45 -8.98
N ARG A 29 39.49 -4.69 -10.29
CA ARG A 29 38.63 -5.58 -11.07
C ARG A 29 38.18 -6.74 -10.20
N ASN A 30 36.87 -7.02 -10.20
CA ASN A 30 36.25 -8.20 -9.60
C ASN A 30 36.95 -9.49 -10.09
N ARG A 31 38.09 -9.85 -9.51
CA ARG A 31 38.66 -11.20 -9.60
C ARG A 31 37.90 -12.01 -8.57
N ILE A 32 36.92 -12.78 -9.05
CA ILE A 32 36.29 -13.85 -8.27
C ILE A 32 37.41 -14.85 -7.98
N SER A 33 38.06 -14.69 -6.83
CA SER A 33 39.00 -15.70 -6.33
C SER A 33 38.15 -16.86 -5.80
N LYS A 34 38.14 -17.98 -6.52
CA LYS A 34 37.68 -19.26 -5.97
C LYS A 34 38.67 -19.70 -4.90
N THR A 35 38.51 -19.19 -3.68
CA THR A 35 39.13 -19.79 -2.49
C THR A 35 38.03 -20.36 -1.61
N THR A 36 37.96 -21.68 -1.70
CA THR A 36 37.42 -22.58 -0.69
C THR A 36 38.09 -22.29 0.66
N SER A 37 37.31 -22.46 1.75
CA SER A 37 37.72 -22.41 3.16
C SER A 37 38.27 -21.08 3.69
N SER A 38 37.38 -20.25 4.25
CA SER A 38 37.65 -19.53 5.49
C SER A 38 36.33 -19.17 6.18
N ALA A 39 36.15 -19.68 7.40
CA ALA A 39 35.06 -19.38 8.31
C ALA A 39 35.22 -17.96 8.89
N GLY A 40 35.22 -16.95 8.02
CA GLY A 40 35.15 -15.53 8.38
C GLY A 40 33.84 -14.96 7.87
N PHE A 41 33.15 -14.16 8.69
CA PHE A 41 31.91 -13.48 8.31
C PHE A 41 32.16 -12.61 7.07
N ARG A 42 31.73 -13.08 5.89
CA ARG A 42 31.81 -12.32 4.64
C ARG A 42 30.78 -11.20 4.69
N ASN A 43 31.22 -9.95 4.61
CA ASN A 43 30.35 -8.78 4.45
C ASN A 43 29.74 -8.77 3.04
N ASN A 44 28.75 -9.63 2.82
CA ASN A 44 28.04 -9.70 1.56
C ASN A 44 26.98 -8.59 1.50
N LYS A 45 26.99 -7.82 0.40
CA LYS A 45 25.87 -6.94 0.08
C LYS A 45 24.60 -7.78 -0.07
N ARG A 46 23.48 -7.26 0.41
CA ARG A 46 22.20 -7.94 0.30
C ARG A 46 21.74 -7.92 -1.15
N ILE A 47 21.41 -9.08 -1.69
CA ILE A 47 20.90 -9.27 -3.04
C ILE A 47 19.47 -9.76 -2.89
N ASN A 48 18.54 -9.09 -3.55
CA ASN A 48 17.16 -9.55 -3.64
C ASN A 48 17.09 -10.64 -4.72
N TYR A 49 16.66 -11.84 -4.33
CA TYR A 49 16.54 -12.98 -5.24
C TYR A 49 15.14 -13.11 -5.86
N SER A 50 14.26 -12.12 -5.63
CA SER A 50 12.93 -12.09 -6.24
C SER A 50 13.03 -11.71 -7.71
N LEU A 51 12.67 -12.63 -8.60
CA LEU A 51 12.65 -12.40 -10.06
C LEU A 51 11.79 -11.17 -10.41
N ALA A 52 10.61 -11.06 -9.81
CA ALA A 52 9.71 -9.94 -10.06
C ALA A 52 10.33 -8.58 -9.67
N ASP A 53 11.08 -8.50 -8.56
CA ASP A 53 11.78 -7.26 -8.17
C ASP A 53 12.91 -6.93 -9.16
N LEU A 54 13.62 -7.94 -9.67
CA LEU A 54 14.66 -7.74 -10.69
C LEU A 54 14.07 -7.25 -12.01
N GLU A 55 12.98 -7.86 -12.48
CA GLU A 55 12.29 -7.46 -13.71
C GLU A 55 11.72 -6.04 -13.60
N VAL A 56 11.04 -5.73 -12.49
CA VAL A 56 10.47 -4.39 -12.24
C VAL A 56 11.57 -3.32 -12.29
N ARG A 57 12.74 -3.58 -11.69
CA ARG A 57 13.88 -2.64 -11.74
C ARG A 57 14.39 -2.43 -13.16
N LEU A 58 14.49 -3.48 -13.97
CA LEU A 58 14.97 -3.37 -15.34
C LEU A 58 14.00 -2.59 -16.22
N TYR A 59 12.71 -2.92 -16.19
CA TYR A 59 11.71 -2.26 -17.04
C TYR A 59 11.43 -0.82 -16.59
N SER A 60 11.40 -0.54 -15.28
CA SER A 60 11.22 0.84 -14.80
C SER A 60 12.44 1.74 -15.06
N GLN A 61 13.66 1.19 -15.04
CA GLN A 61 14.87 1.96 -15.36
C GLN A 61 14.91 2.39 -16.83
N GLN A 62 14.51 1.52 -17.76
CA GLN A 62 14.44 1.84 -19.19
C GLN A 62 13.47 3.00 -19.48
N ASP A 63 12.32 3.03 -18.80
CA ASP A 63 11.36 4.14 -18.93
C ASP A 63 11.93 5.47 -18.42
N SER A 64 12.69 5.46 -17.33
CA SER A 64 13.33 6.66 -16.80
C SER A 64 14.52 7.15 -17.63
N ALA A 65 15.30 6.24 -18.24
CA ALA A 65 16.41 6.60 -19.14
C ALA A 65 15.88 7.27 -20.42
N THR A 66 14.76 6.77 -20.96
CA THR A 66 14.12 7.33 -22.17
C THR A 66 13.48 8.69 -21.90
N LYS A 67 12.91 8.92 -20.70
CA LYS A 67 12.35 10.22 -20.30
C LYS A 67 13.40 11.29 -20.00
N GLN A 68 14.61 10.91 -19.56
CA GLN A 68 15.71 11.86 -19.36
C GLN A 68 16.30 12.38 -20.67
N ALA A 69 16.21 11.63 -21.77
CA ALA A 69 16.73 12.05 -23.07
C ALA A 69 15.90 13.19 -23.74
N ASN A 70 14.62 13.35 -23.38
CA ASN A 70 13.70 14.29 -24.03
C ASN A 70 13.20 15.45 -23.12
N GLY A 71 13.82 15.65 -21.94
CA GLY A 71 13.25 16.50 -20.89
C GLY A 71 14.24 17.40 -20.15
N SER A 72 15.20 18.00 -20.84
CA SER A 72 16.08 19.05 -20.27
C SER A 72 15.42 20.43 -20.29
N LYS A 73 14.28 20.57 -19.60
CA LYS A 73 13.85 21.86 -19.03
C LYS A 73 13.39 21.59 -17.61
N SER A 74 14.26 21.92 -16.68
CA SER A 74 13.99 21.95 -15.24
C SER A 74 12.95 23.03 -14.95
N ASP A 75 11.67 22.70 -15.14
CA ASP A 75 10.62 23.43 -14.45
C ASP A 75 10.56 22.90 -13.02
N SER A 76 11.19 23.65 -12.13
CA SER A 76 11.04 23.52 -10.67
C SER A 76 9.69 24.09 -10.20
N GLY A 77 8.71 24.20 -11.10
CA GLY A 77 7.31 24.46 -10.84
C GLY A 77 6.68 23.36 -10.00
N LYS A 78 6.51 23.65 -8.71
CA LYS A 78 5.53 23.05 -7.77
C LYS A 78 4.88 21.76 -8.27
N LYS A 79 5.55 20.62 -8.08
CA LYS A 79 4.90 19.31 -8.12
C LYS A 79 3.64 19.40 -7.27
N THR A 80 2.49 19.10 -7.88
CA THR A 80 1.21 19.16 -7.18
C THR A 80 1.31 18.24 -5.96
N ALA A 81 0.67 18.58 -4.84
CA ALA A 81 0.78 17.80 -3.62
C ALA A 81 0.39 16.31 -3.82
N ALA A 82 -0.44 16.02 -4.83
CA ALA A 82 -0.80 14.69 -5.30
C ALA A 82 0.39 13.89 -5.89
N GLU A 83 1.37 14.56 -6.51
CA GLU A 83 2.57 13.95 -7.09
C GLU A 83 3.70 13.74 -6.08
N ARG A 84 3.52 14.16 -4.82
CA ARG A 84 4.52 13.92 -3.76
C ARG A 84 4.55 12.48 -3.29
N HIS A 85 3.44 11.77 -3.43
CA HIS A 85 3.33 10.36 -3.05
C HIS A 85 3.23 9.49 -4.30
N ASN A 86 3.96 8.39 -4.31
CA ASN A 86 3.88 7.42 -5.40
C ASN A 86 2.47 6.83 -5.44
N GLN A 87 1.88 6.66 -6.63
CA GLN A 87 0.55 6.07 -6.79
C GLN A 87 0.47 4.68 -6.15
N GLN A 88 1.55 3.90 -6.19
CA GLN A 88 1.63 2.60 -5.51
C GLN A 88 1.56 2.73 -3.98
N GLU A 89 2.19 3.76 -3.42
CA GLU A 89 2.14 4.04 -1.98
C GLU A 89 0.73 4.47 -1.54
N VAL A 90 0.02 5.23 -2.39
CA VAL A 90 -1.39 5.59 -2.16
C VAL A 90 -2.31 4.37 -2.21
N LEU A 91 -2.06 3.42 -3.12
CA LEU A 91 -2.82 2.16 -3.16
C LEU A 91 -2.56 1.32 -1.91
N LYS A 92 -1.29 1.22 -1.49
CA LYS A 92 -0.91 0.53 -0.25
C LYS A 92 -1.54 1.17 0.98
N SER A 93 -1.58 2.50 1.05
CA SER A 93 -2.19 3.22 2.18
C SER A 93 -3.70 3.01 2.23
N ARG A 94 -4.39 3.07 1.08
CA ARG A 94 -5.84 2.82 0.99
C ARG A 94 -6.22 1.41 1.38
N ARG A 95 -5.45 0.42 0.92
CA ARG A 95 -5.65 -0.99 1.29
C ARG A 95 -5.51 -1.15 2.81
N ARG A 96 -4.41 -0.67 3.38
CA ARG A 96 -4.15 -0.77 4.82
C ARG A 96 -5.23 -0.05 5.65
N LEU A 97 -5.73 1.08 5.17
CA LEU A 97 -6.82 1.80 5.84
C LEU A 97 -8.07 0.92 5.92
N LEU A 98 -8.49 0.34 4.80
CA LEU A 98 -9.65 -0.55 4.78
C LEU A 98 -9.46 -1.83 5.62
N GLU A 99 -8.24 -2.38 5.68
CA GLU A 99 -7.92 -3.52 6.56
C GLU A 99 -7.98 -3.14 8.06
N ILE A 100 -7.67 -1.89 8.41
CA ILE A 100 -7.81 -1.39 9.79
C ILE A 100 -9.28 -1.08 10.10
N ASP A 101 -10.04 -0.62 9.11
CA ASP A 101 -11.48 -0.33 9.26
C ASP A 101 -12.33 -1.61 9.37
N THR A 102 -11.82 -2.78 8.95
CA THR A 102 -12.53 -4.06 9.11
C THR A 102 -12.46 -4.58 10.54
N GLU A 103 -13.62 -4.75 11.17
CA GLU A 103 -13.75 -5.22 12.55
C GLU A 103 -13.45 -6.73 12.69
N ASN A 104 -13.88 -7.53 11.73
CA ASN A 104 -13.78 -8.99 11.78
C ASN A 104 -12.61 -9.48 10.91
N PRO A 105 -11.69 -10.30 11.45
CA PRO A 105 -10.53 -10.79 10.70
C PRO A 105 -10.91 -11.62 9.47
N HIS A 106 -12.06 -12.30 9.48
CA HIS A 106 -12.52 -13.11 8.35
C HIS A 106 -12.96 -12.29 7.13
N ASP A 107 -13.24 -11.00 7.31
CA ASP A 107 -13.72 -10.11 6.24
C ASP A 107 -12.58 -9.33 5.58
N THR A 108 -11.36 -9.41 6.13
CA THR A 108 -10.14 -8.80 5.56
C THR A 108 -9.82 -9.32 4.16
N SER A 109 -10.20 -10.56 3.82
CA SER A 109 -10.00 -11.15 2.48
C SER A 109 -10.84 -10.48 1.40
N ASP A 110 -11.93 -9.82 1.79
CA ASP A 110 -12.92 -9.26 0.87
C ASP A 110 -12.60 -7.77 0.57
N VAL A 111 -11.66 -7.18 1.32
CA VAL A 111 -11.18 -5.79 1.16
C VAL A 111 -10.60 -5.50 -0.22
N PRO A 112 -9.71 -6.33 -0.81
CA PRO A 112 -9.18 -6.06 -2.16
C PRO A 112 -10.28 -6.04 -3.21
N HIS A 113 -11.32 -6.87 -3.02
CA HIS A 113 -12.46 -6.88 -3.92
C HIS A 113 -13.23 -5.56 -3.80
N LEU A 114 -13.59 -5.13 -2.59
CA LEU A 114 -14.27 -3.83 -2.37
C LEU A 114 -13.48 -2.67 -2.96
N MET A 115 -12.16 -2.65 -2.74
CA MET A 115 -11.30 -1.60 -3.24
C MET A 115 -11.22 -1.60 -4.78
N SER A 116 -11.30 -2.76 -5.43
CA SER A 116 -11.34 -2.88 -6.90
C SER A 116 -12.54 -2.12 -7.49
N SER A 117 -13.78 -2.34 -7.03
CA SER A 117 -14.91 -1.59 -7.62
C SER A 117 -14.99 -0.13 -7.21
N LEU A 118 -14.38 0.27 -6.08
CA LEU A 118 -14.30 1.68 -5.69
C LEU A 118 -13.26 2.45 -6.50
N THR A 119 -12.13 1.81 -6.84
CA THR A 119 -11.03 2.46 -7.57
C THR A 119 -11.09 2.23 -9.08
N GLY A 120 -11.86 1.25 -9.55
CA GLY A 120 -11.89 0.82 -10.94
C GLY A 120 -10.63 0.06 -11.39
N LEU A 121 -9.71 -0.24 -10.47
CA LEU A 121 -8.52 -1.03 -10.75
C LEU A 121 -8.82 -2.51 -10.60
N THR A 122 -8.16 -3.34 -11.40
CA THR A 122 -8.27 -4.80 -11.27
C THR A 122 -7.73 -5.26 -9.91
N ARG A 123 -8.38 -6.27 -9.33
CA ARG A 123 -7.96 -6.89 -8.09
C ARG A 123 -6.48 -7.32 -8.13
N ASP A 124 -6.04 -7.94 -9.21
CA ASP A 124 -4.66 -8.46 -9.32
C ASP A 124 -3.62 -7.34 -9.24
N ARG A 125 -3.93 -6.16 -9.79
CA ARG A 125 -3.06 -4.98 -9.70
C ARG A 125 -3.00 -4.42 -8.27
N ILE A 126 -4.11 -4.49 -7.55
CA ILE A 126 -4.20 -4.10 -6.14
C ILE A 126 -3.42 -5.07 -5.24
N ASP A 127 -3.58 -6.37 -5.48
CA ASP A 127 -2.89 -7.41 -4.71
C ASP A 127 -1.37 -7.36 -4.95
N SER A 128 -0.95 -7.11 -6.19
CA SER A 128 0.46 -6.93 -6.55
C SER A 128 1.10 -5.69 -5.90
N ALA A 129 0.36 -4.59 -5.75
CA ALA A 129 0.86 -3.38 -5.11
C ALA A 129 0.93 -3.47 -3.57
N GLY A 130 0.19 -4.41 -2.97
CA GLY A 130 -0.03 -4.48 -1.53
C GLY A 130 1.01 -5.25 -0.74
N GLY A 131 1.93 -6.00 -1.38
CA GLY A 131 2.92 -6.82 -0.68
C GLY A 131 2.26 -7.68 0.40
N GLY A 132 1.28 -8.50 -0.01
CA GLY A 132 0.42 -9.24 0.89
C GLY A 132 1.20 -10.15 1.84
N SER A 133 1.07 -9.89 3.13
CA SER A 133 1.29 -10.87 4.18
C SER A 133 0.39 -12.09 3.92
N THR A 134 0.99 -13.19 3.48
CA THR A 134 0.52 -14.57 3.70
C THR A 134 -0.99 -14.80 3.56
N SER A 135 -1.56 -14.52 2.39
CA SER A 135 -2.71 -15.29 1.92
C SER A 135 -2.18 -16.44 1.08
N GLN A 136 -1.83 -17.55 1.75
CA GLN A 136 -1.74 -18.86 1.11
C GLN A 136 -2.95 -19.04 0.19
N GLY A 137 -2.70 -19.57 -1.00
CA GLY A 137 -3.66 -19.72 -2.10
C GLY A 137 -4.97 -20.38 -1.71
N LEU A 138 -5.90 -19.58 -1.18
CA LEU A 138 -7.32 -19.85 -1.22
C LEU A 138 -7.85 -19.08 -2.42
N SER A 139 -8.04 -19.84 -3.50
CA SER A 139 -8.87 -19.48 -4.63
C SER A 139 -10.06 -18.64 -4.17
N SER A 140 -10.10 -17.41 -4.67
CA SER A 140 -11.22 -16.49 -4.46
C SER A 140 -12.45 -17.06 -5.15
N SER A 141 -13.16 -17.91 -4.42
CA SER A 141 -14.49 -18.36 -4.80
C SER A 141 -15.44 -17.18 -4.64
N ILE A 142 -15.54 -16.38 -5.70
CA ILE A 142 -16.53 -15.31 -5.93
C ILE A 142 -17.97 -15.85 -5.81
N ASN A 143 -18.15 -17.17 -5.75
CA ASN A 143 -19.42 -17.87 -5.72
C ASN A 143 -19.63 -18.77 -4.49
N ARG A 144 -19.20 -18.37 -3.28
CA ARG A 144 -19.76 -18.98 -2.06
C ARG A 144 -21.00 -18.20 -1.59
N PRO A 145 -22.22 -18.61 -1.99
CA PRO A 145 -23.47 -18.05 -1.46
C PRO A 145 -23.66 -18.33 0.05
N SER A 146 -22.71 -18.98 0.72
CA SER A 146 -22.78 -19.31 2.14
C SER A 146 -22.41 -18.15 3.07
N LYS A 147 -21.60 -17.17 2.65
CA LYS A 147 -21.27 -15.99 3.49
C LYS A 147 -22.44 -14.99 3.56
N ASN A 148 -23.21 -14.85 2.49
CA ASN A 148 -24.38 -13.96 2.44
C ASN A 148 -25.68 -14.62 2.93
N LYS A 149 -25.60 -15.85 3.45
CA LYS A 149 -26.70 -16.42 4.24
C LYS A 149 -26.62 -15.80 5.64
N PHE A 150 -27.11 -14.58 5.75
CA PHE A 150 -27.57 -14.08 7.05
C PHE A 150 -28.83 -14.87 7.39
N ASP A 151 -28.64 -16.06 7.96
CA ASP A 151 -29.73 -16.78 8.58
C ASP A 151 -29.97 -16.11 9.92
N ILE A 152 -30.97 -15.21 9.92
CA ILE A 152 -31.55 -14.66 11.14
C ILE A 152 -31.84 -15.87 12.03
N PRO A 153 -31.15 -16.02 13.18
CA PRO A 153 -31.40 -17.14 14.05
C PRO A 153 -32.89 -17.17 14.37
N LYS A 154 -33.56 -18.32 14.22
CA LYS A 154 -34.99 -18.47 14.58
C LYS A 154 -35.26 -18.08 16.05
N ASN A 155 -34.20 -18.04 16.85
CA ASN A 155 -34.21 -17.57 18.23
C ASN A 155 -34.42 -16.04 18.35
N LEU A 156 -34.07 -15.22 17.35
CA LEU A 156 -34.38 -13.78 17.34
C LEU A 156 -35.89 -13.52 17.28
N ASP A 157 -36.62 -14.32 16.50
CA ASP A 157 -38.09 -14.24 16.46
C ASP A 157 -38.70 -14.56 17.83
N MET A 158 -38.07 -15.47 18.59
CA MET A 158 -38.49 -15.81 19.95
C MET A 158 -38.15 -14.73 20.97
N LEU A 159 -37.04 -14.00 20.79
CA LEU A 159 -36.67 -12.85 21.64
C LEU A 159 -37.66 -11.69 21.50
N TYR A 160 -38.20 -11.48 20.30
CA TYR A 160 -39.15 -10.40 20.01
C TYR A 160 -40.62 -10.76 20.31
N ARG A 161 -40.94 -12.04 20.52
CA ARG A 161 -42.31 -12.53 20.71
C ARG A 161 -42.93 -12.20 22.08
N SER A 162 -42.15 -11.62 22.99
CA SER A 162 -42.60 -11.12 24.30
C SER A 162 -43.60 -9.98 24.18
N VAL A 163 -43.62 -9.27 23.04
CA VAL A 163 -44.62 -8.23 22.71
C VAL A 163 -45.52 -8.77 21.60
N LYS A 164 -46.86 -8.62 21.75
CA LYS A 164 -47.83 -9.14 20.78
C LYS A 164 -47.46 -8.71 19.35
N PRO A 165 -47.20 -9.64 18.42
CA PRO A 165 -46.88 -9.28 17.05
C PRO A 165 -48.09 -8.62 16.37
N PRO A 166 -47.88 -7.60 15.52
CA PRO A 166 -48.96 -6.93 14.82
C PRO A 166 -49.68 -7.90 13.85
N VAL A 167 -51.00 -7.75 13.72
CA VAL A 167 -51.82 -8.62 12.85
C VAL A 167 -51.41 -8.44 11.38
N PRO A 168 -50.93 -9.49 10.70
CA PRO A 168 -50.45 -9.37 9.33
C PRO A 168 -51.63 -9.22 8.35
N LYS A 169 -51.86 -8.00 7.85
CA LYS A 169 -52.77 -7.76 6.71
C LYS A 169 -52.00 -7.92 5.41
N ARG A 170 -52.20 -9.03 4.69
CA ARG A 170 -51.53 -9.28 3.40
C ARG A 170 -52.53 -9.17 2.26
N LYS A 171 -52.20 -8.35 1.25
CA LYS A 171 -52.92 -8.28 -0.03
C LYS A 171 -51.98 -8.76 -1.15
N ASN A 172 -52.44 -9.61 -2.06
CA ASN A 172 -51.60 -10.06 -3.18
C ASN A 172 -51.62 -9.00 -4.28
N THR A 173 -50.57 -8.18 -4.34
CA THR A 173 -50.35 -7.20 -5.40
C THR A 173 -48.90 -7.27 -5.88
N ASN A 174 -48.63 -6.78 -7.09
CA ASN A 174 -47.25 -6.72 -7.63
C ASN A 174 -46.30 -5.92 -6.72
N ARG A 175 -46.81 -4.93 -5.99
CA ARG A 175 -46.04 -4.21 -4.96
C ARG A 175 -45.59 -5.11 -3.82
N VAL A 176 -46.44 -6.06 -3.39
CA VAL A 176 -46.05 -7.04 -2.36
C VAL A 176 -45.02 -8.04 -2.88
N VAL A 177 -45.03 -8.38 -4.17
CA VAL A 177 -43.96 -9.19 -4.78
C VAL A 177 -42.62 -8.43 -4.78
N ALA A 178 -42.63 -7.14 -5.15
CA ALA A 178 -41.45 -6.29 -5.06
C ALA A 178 -40.94 -6.16 -3.62
N LEU A 179 -41.83 -5.94 -2.65
CA LEU A 179 -41.49 -5.89 -1.23
C LEU A 179 -40.86 -7.19 -0.73
N LYS A 180 -41.39 -8.35 -1.14
CA LYS A 180 -40.78 -9.65 -0.81
C LYS A 180 -39.37 -9.75 -1.38
N LYS A 181 -39.16 -9.33 -2.64
CA LYS A 181 -37.85 -9.35 -3.30
C LYS A 181 -36.85 -8.40 -2.63
N THR A 182 -37.28 -7.22 -2.20
CA THR A 182 -36.42 -6.26 -1.49
C THR A 182 -36.06 -6.74 -0.10
N LEU A 183 -37.04 -7.26 0.67
CA LEU A 183 -36.82 -7.75 2.04
C LEU A 183 -35.99 -9.04 2.06
N SER A 184 -36.09 -9.88 1.04
CA SER A 184 -35.31 -11.12 0.93
C SER A 184 -33.96 -10.91 0.23
N SER A 185 -33.56 -9.68 -0.08
CA SER A 185 -32.30 -9.41 -0.77
C SER A 185 -31.12 -9.77 0.12
N ARG A 186 -30.22 -10.61 -0.39
CA ARG A 186 -28.97 -11.03 0.26
C ARG A 186 -27.73 -10.60 -0.55
N ARG A 187 -27.87 -9.52 -1.31
CA ARG A 187 -26.82 -9.03 -2.21
C ARG A 187 -25.81 -8.19 -1.42
N PRO A 188 -24.50 -8.34 -1.65
CA PRO A 188 -23.49 -7.49 -1.03
C PRO A 188 -23.53 -6.09 -1.65
N LEU A 189 -22.99 -5.09 -0.95
CA LEU A 189 -22.89 -3.71 -1.43
C LEU A 189 -22.30 -3.62 -2.84
N MET A 190 -21.33 -4.48 -3.13
CA MET A 190 -20.66 -4.53 -4.43
C MET A 190 -21.62 -4.75 -5.60
N SER A 191 -22.57 -5.66 -5.43
CA SER A 191 -23.57 -5.94 -6.47
C SER A 191 -24.46 -4.75 -6.75
N PHE A 192 -24.66 -3.85 -5.77
CA PHE A 192 -25.42 -2.62 -5.98
C PHE A 192 -24.57 -1.56 -6.67
N LEU A 193 -23.28 -1.44 -6.31
CA LEU A 193 -22.35 -0.50 -6.95
C LEU A 193 -22.13 -0.80 -8.44
N ASP A 194 -22.19 -2.06 -8.84
CA ASP A 194 -22.06 -2.46 -10.24
C ASP A 194 -23.34 -2.21 -11.05
N THR A 195 -24.51 -2.15 -10.40
CA THR A 195 -25.79 -1.84 -11.05
C THR A 195 -26.09 -0.34 -11.14
N LEU A 196 -25.34 0.51 -10.45
CA LEU A 196 -25.51 1.96 -10.50
C LEU A 196 -25.02 2.52 -11.84
N ASP A 197 -25.69 3.57 -12.31
CA ASP A 197 -25.23 4.34 -13.45
C ASP A 197 -23.85 4.98 -13.17
N GLN A 198 -23.02 5.07 -14.20
CA GLN A 198 -21.64 5.54 -14.10
C GLN A 198 -21.57 7.00 -13.60
N VAL A 199 -22.52 7.85 -14.01
CA VAL A 199 -22.58 9.24 -13.55
C VAL A 199 -22.86 9.29 -12.05
N ASN A 200 -23.89 8.59 -11.60
CA ASN A 200 -24.24 8.51 -10.18
C ASN A 200 -23.10 7.93 -9.33
N LYS A 201 -22.44 6.87 -9.82
CA LYS A 201 -21.27 6.28 -9.18
C LYS A 201 -20.13 7.29 -9.05
N SER A 202 -19.87 8.09 -10.08
CA SER A 202 -18.82 9.10 -10.05
C SER A 202 -19.10 10.25 -9.08
N ILE A 203 -20.36 10.68 -8.99
CA ILE A 203 -20.78 11.75 -8.07
C ILE A 203 -20.63 11.28 -6.63
N ILE A 204 -21.15 10.09 -6.32
CA ILE A 204 -21.14 9.54 -4.95
C ILE A 204 -19.72 9.20 -4.50
N CYS A 205 -18.93 8.49 -5.33
CA CYS A 205 -17.64 7.95 -4.89
C CYS A 205 -16.44 8.87 -5.17
N HIS A 206 -16.48 9.71 -6.21
CA HIS A 206 -15.29 10.48 -6.64
C HIS A 206 -15.41 11.99 -6.45
N ASN A 207 -16.62 12.55 -6.39
CA ASN A 207 -16.79 14.00 -6.27
C ASN A 207 -16.80 14.50 -4.82
N VAL A 208 -17.03 13.62 -3.85
CA VAL A 208 -17.11 13.98 -2.42
C VAL A 208 -15.74 14.34 -1.83
N TYR A 209 -14.66 13.73 -2.32
CA TYR A 209 -13.32 13.97 -1.80
C TYR A 209 -12.75 15.32 -2.23
N ASN A 210 -11.96 15.95 -1.35
CA ASN A 210 -11.32 17.23 -1.61
C ASN A 210 -10.34 17.16 -2.79
N LYS A 211 -10.61 17.96 -3.84
CA LYS A 211 -9.77 18.07 -5.04
C LYS A 211 -8.72 19.18 -4.97
N LYS A 212 -8.96 20.22 -4.16
CA LYS A 212 -8.10 21.43 -4.09
C LYS A 212 -7.07 21.35 -2.97
N TYR A 213 -7.49 20.91 -1.79
CA TYR A 213 -6.67 20.91 -0.59
C TYR A 213 -6.25 19.48 -0.23
N TYR A 214 -4.99 19.14 -0.51
CA TYR A 214 -4.42 17.84 -0.14
C TYR A 214 -3.84 17.87 1.28
N LYS A 215 -3.26 19.00 1.68
CA LYS A 215 -2.64 19.17 2.99
C LYS A 215 -2.54 20.65 3.32
N VAL A 216 -3.14 21.03 4.45
CA VAL A 216 -3.13 22.40 4.98
C VAL A 216 -2.25 22.48 6.24
N LEU A 217 -2.33 21.45 7.09
CA LEU A 217 -1.57 21.38 8.34
C LEU A 217 -0.13 20.88 8.13
N PRO A 218 0.84 21.28 8.97
CA PRO A 218 2.20 20.76 8.93
C PRO A 218 2.22 19.24 9.16
N VAL A 219 3.14 18.53 8.49
CA VAL A 219 3.32 17.08 8.76
C VAL A 219 4.29 16.93 9.90
N ILE A 220 3.86 16.12 10.87
CA ILE A 220 4.69 15.70 11.98
C ILE A 220 5.24 14.33 11.63
N THR A 221 6.56 14.21 11.58
CA THR A 221 7.24 12.92 11.46
C THR A 221 7.57 12.41 12.86
N VAL A 222 7.24 11.15 13.13
CA VAL A 222 7.42 10.53 14.44
C VAL A 222 8.06 9.16 14.32
N CYS A 223 8.63 8.67 15.41
CA CYS A 223 9.15 7.31 15.47
C CYS A 223 8.02 6.28 15.25
N SER A 224 8.26 5.29 14.40
CA SER A 224 7.28 4.23 14.08
C SER A 224 7.01 3.24 15.22
N ILE A 225 7.70 3.36 16.35
CA ILE A 225 7.58 2.44 17.49
C ILE A 225 6.92 3.12 18.68
N CYS A 226 7.48 4.23 19.15
CA CYS A 226 6.98 4.92 20.35
C CYS A 226 6.32 6.28 20.07
N GLY A 227 6.30 6.76 18.83
CA GLY A 227 5.74 8.07 18.49
C GLY A 227 6.57 9.28 18.94
N GLY A 228 7.78 9.08 19.46
CA GLY A 228 8.68 10.17 19.83
C GLY A 228 9.12 11.02 18.64
N TYR A 229 9.19 12.34 18.83
CA TYR A 229 9.65 13.31 17.83
C TYR A 229 11.10 13.79 18.05
N ASN A 230 11.70 13.47 19.20
CA ASN A 230 13.09 13.82 19.52
C ASN A 230 14.05 12.84 18.82
N SER A 231 15.15 13.36 18.28
CA SER A 231 16.26 12.58 17.69
C SER A 231 15.84 11.59 16.59
N ILE A 232 15.10 12.07 15.58
CA ILE A 232 14.63 11.22 14.48
C ILE A 232 15.78 10.84 13.53
N SER A 233 16.05 9.56 13.43
CA SER A 233 16.95 8.95 12.44
C SER A 233 16.17 8.01 11.51
N SER A 234 16.64 7.79 10.28
CA SER A 234 16.04 6.82 9.35
C SER A 234 16.83 5.52 9.31
N CYS A 235 16.12 4.39 9.36
CA CYS A 235 16.71 3.06 9.17
C CYS A 235 17.37 2.94 7.80
N VAL A 236 18.58 2.40 7.76
CA VAL A 236 19.36 2.22 6.51
C VAL A 236 18.70 1.22 5.55
N ARG A 237 17.94 0.26 6.07
CA ARG A 237 17.32 -0.81 5.26
C ARG A 237 15.98 -0.40 4.66
N CYS A 238 15.06 0.07 5.49
CA CYS A 238 13.67 0.33 5.09
C CYS A 238 13.28 1.83 5.13
N GLY A 239 14.17 2.73 5.57
CA GLY A 239 13.89 4.17 5.63
C GLY A 239 12.98 4.62 6.80
N ASN A 240 12.44 3.69 7.59
CA ASN A 240 11.55 4.00 8.72
C ASN A 240 12.22 4.88 9.79
N LYS A 241 11.43 5.76 10.42
CA LYS A 241 11.92 6.73 11.41
C LYS A 241 12.02 6.12 12.81
N ILE A 242 13.18 6.26 13.46
CA ILE A 242 13.56 5.65 14.73
C ILE A 242 14.22 6.70 15.62
N CYS A 243 13.82 6.79 16.89
CA CYS A 243 14.32 7.81 17.82
C CYS A 243 15.38 7.33 18.82
N SER A 244 15.49 6.03 19.08
CA SER A 244 16.38 5.48 20.11
C SER A 244 16.95 4.12 19.73
N LEU A 245 18.05 3.72 20.37
CA LEU A 245 18.68 2.42 20.16
C LEU A 245 17.76 1.25 20.55
N ARG A 246 16.93 1.40 21.60
CA ARG A 246 15.92 0.39 21.97
C ARG A 246 14.84 0.23 20.90
N CYS A 247 14.43 1.33 20.29
CA CYS A 247 13.53 1.28 19.14
C CYS A 247 14.23 0.64 17.93
N PHE A 248 15.53 0.87 17.75
CA PHE A 248 16.29 0.26 16.66
C PHE A 248 16.39 -1.26 16.78
N THR A 249 16.65 -1.80 17.99
CA THR A 249 16.69 -3.25 18.21
C THR A 249 15.33 -3.90 17.94
N LEU A 250 14.26 -3.36 18.54
CA LEU A 250 12.89 -3.85 18.34
C LEU A 250 12.46 -3.76 16.87
N HIS A 251 12.84 -2.67 16.18
CA HIS A 251 12.58 -2.50 14.75
C HIS A 251 13.23 -3.62 13.94
N ASN A 252 14.50 -3.92 14.20
CA ASN A 252 15.25 -4.94 13.46
C ASN A 252 14.67 -6.34 13.64
N GLU A 253 14.08 -6.63 14.80
CA GLU A 253 13.49 -7.94 15.11
C GLU A 253 12.11 -8.13 14.47
N THR A 254 11.24 -7.11 14.52
CA THR A 254 9.80 -7.30 14.23
C THR A 254 9.26 -6.56 13.00
N ARG A 255 9.92 -5.47 12.57
CA ARG A 255 9.36 -4.53 11.58
C ARG A 255 10.28 -4.21 10.40
N CYS A 256 11.51 -4.68 10.41
CA CYS A 256 12.48 -4.40 9.36
C CYS A 256 12.33 -5.41 8.22
N THR A 257 11.37 -5.16 7.34
CA THR A 257 11.18 -5.92 6.09
C THR A 257 11.88 -5.20 4.94
N MET A 258 12.56 -5.96 4.08
CA MET A 258 13.09 -5.48 2.79
C MET A 258 11.96 -5.12 1.84
#